data_AF-A0A969AJ14-F1
#
_entry.id   AF-A0A969AJ14-F1
#
_cell.length_a   1.000
_cell.length_b   1.000
_cell.length_c   1.000
_cell.angle_alpha   90.00
_cell.angle_beta   90.00
_cell.angle_gamma   90.00
#
_symmetry.space_group_name_H-M   'P 1'
#
loop_
_entity.id
_entity.type
_entity.pdbx_description
1 polymer ?
#
loop_
_entity_poly.entity_id
_entity_poly.type
_entity_poly.pdbx_seq_one_letter_code
_entity_poly.pdbx_strand_id
1 'polypeptide(L)' 'VNIAEVLMLVIYCPDALNNWRVLGQMAAIAETLAQFSPRAKIRVHPPSGMGAPFDMRVNERSAYQGHPFKQ' A
#
# COMPACT_ATOMS: atom_id res chain seq x y z
N VAL A 1 -16.85 -22.49 3.56
CA VAL A 1 -15.71 -22.01 4.37
C VAL A 1 -15.52 -20.53 4.07
N ASN A 2 -15.78 -19.64 5.03
CA ASN A 2 -15.45 -18.22 4.88
C ASN A 2 -13.98 -18.06 5.26
N ILE A 3 -13.08 -18.19 4.29
CA ILE A 3 -11.66 -18.00 4.52
C ILE A 3 -11.43 -16.48 4.55
N ALA A 4 -11.65 -15.88 5.72
CA ALA A 4 -11.39 -14.48 5.97
C ALA A 4 -9.90 -14.25 6.22
N GLU A 5 -9.05 -14.57 5.25
CA GLU A 5 -7.66 -14.11 5.24
C GLU A 5 -7.38 -13.46 3.88
N VAL A 6 -7.80 -12.21 3.79
CA VAL A 6 -7.34 -11.34 2.73
C VAL A 6 -5.87 -11.06 3.01
N LEU A 7 -4.97 -11.58 2.16
CA LEU A 7 -3.53 -11.30 2.18
C LEU A 7 -3.29 -9.80 2.42
N MET A 8 -2.53 -9.46 3.45
CA MET A 8 -2.15 -8.08 3.74
C MET A 8 -0.63 -7.95 3.75
N LEU A 9 -0.11 -7.04 2.91
CA LEU A 9 1.26 -6.59 2.95
C LEU A 9 1.37 -5.39 3.90
N VAL A 10 2.22 -5.48 4.91
CA VAL A 10 2.48 -4.37 5.85
C VAL A 10 3.92 -3.90 5.68
N ILE A 11 4.11 -2.61 5.43
CA ILE A 11 5.42 -1.98 5.21
C ILE A 11 5.64 -0.93 6.28
N TYR A 12 6.71 -1.08 7.07
CA TYR A 12 7.13 -0.08 8.05
C TYR A 12 8.27 0.76 7.48
N CYS A 13 8.09 2.07 7.42
CA CYS A 13 9.09 2.99 6.90
C CYS A 13 9.93 3.57 8.03
N PRO A 14 11.27 3.45 7.99
CA PRO A 14 12.14 3.93 9.07
C PRO A 14 12.29 5.46 9.09
N ASP A 15 12.09 6.13 7.95
CA ASP A 15 12.20 7.58 7.80
C ASP A 15 11.22 8.11 6.73
N ALA A 16 11.11 9.44 6.68
CA ALA A 16 10.19 10.14 5.79
C ALA A 16 10.50 9.89 4.31
N LEU A 17 11.78 9.78 3.95
CA LEU A 17 12.19 9.56 2.56
C LEU A 17 11.74 8.18 2.09
N ASN A 18 11.94 7.15 2.90
CA ASN A 18 11.47 5.80 2.62
C ASN A 18 9.94 5.72 2.56
N ASN A 19 9.23 6.44 3.44
CA ASN A 19 7.77 6.55 3.36
C ASN A 19 7.29 7.10 2.02
N TRP A 20 7.82 8.24 1.58
CA TRP A 20 7.44 8.83 0.30
C TRP A 20 7.81 7.96 -0.91
N ARG A 21 8.97 7.28 -0.85
CA ARG A 21 9.38 6.34 -1.91
C ARG A 21 8.43 5.16 -2.01
N VAL A 22 8.00 4.57 -0.89
CA VAL A 22 7.02 3.47 -0.89
C VAL A 22 5.68 3.96 -1.41
N LEU A 23 5.17 5.09 -0.90
CA LEU A 23 3.90 5.66 -1.35
C LEU A 23 3.90 5.94 -2.87
N GLY A 24 4.99 6.51 -3.41
CA GLY A 24 5.14 6.74 -4.84
C GLY A 24 5.17 5.48 -5.72
N GLN A 25 5.35 4.29 -5.13
CA GLN A 25 5.37 3.00 -5.83
C GLN A 25 4.13 2.14 -5.57
N MET A 26 3.13 2.66 -4.85
CA MET A 26 1.96 1.89 -4.41
C MET A 26 1.20 1.22 -5.55
N ALA A 27 1.03 1.88 -6.70
CA ALA A 27 0.35 1.29 -7.85
C ALA A 27 1.09 0.05 -8.37
N ALA A 28 2.42 0.11 -8.48
CA ALA A 28 3.25 -1.00 -8.94
C ALA A 28 3.30 -2.15 -7.92
N ILE A 29 3.38 -1.82 -6.62
CA ILE A 29 3.29 -2.80 -5.53
C ILE A 29 1.92 -3.51 -5.59
N ALA A 30 0.84 -2.75 -5.78
CA ALA A 30 -0.51 -3.30 -5.89
C ALA A 30 -0.70 -4.20 -7.13
N GLU A 31 -0.12 -3.83 -8.27
CA GLU A 31 -0.15 -4.63 -9.49
C GLU A 31 0.58 -5.97 -9.31
N THR A 32 1.73 -5.96 -8.64
CA THR A 32 2.48 -7.18 -8.31
C THR A 32 1.70 -8.05 -7.32
N LEU A 33 1.18 -7.44 -6.24
CA LEU A 33 0.47 -8.16 -5.17
C LEU A 33 -0.86 -8.76 -5.67
N ALA A 34 -1.52 -8.12 -6.63
CA ALA A 34 -2.76 -8.62 -7.24
C ALA A 34 -2.59 -9.97 -7.95
N GLN A 35 -1.38 -10.30 -8.42
CA GLN A 35 -1.08 -11.59 -9.04
C GLN A 35 -1.11 -12.75 -8.03
N PHE A 36 -0.82 -12.45 -6.75
CA PHE A 36 -0.87 -13.42 -5.66
C PHE A 36 -2.27 -13.50 -5.03
N SER A 37 -2.92 -12.35 -4.86
CA SER A 37 -4.28 -12.29 -4.34
C SER A 37 -5.01 -11.05 -4.85
N PRO A 38 -6.08 -11.20 -5.66
CA PRO A 38 -6.80 -10.08 -6.26
C PRO A 38 -7.60 -9.25 -5.23
N ARG A 39 -7.69 -9.73 -3.98
CA ARG A 39 -8.38 -9.05 -2.89
C ARG A 39 -7.43 -8.45 -1.86
N ALA A 40 -6.11 -8.58 -2.06
CA ALA A 40 -5.10 -8.19 -1.08
C ALA A 40 -5.19 -6.71 -0.66
N LYS A 41 -4.61 -6.43 0.50
CA LYS A 41 -4.48 -5.09 1.08
C LYS A 41 -3.01 -4.75 1.27
N ILE A 42 -2.70 -3.46 1.20
CA ILE A 42 -1.39 -2.90 1.50
C ILE A 42 -1.58 -1.86 2.61
N ARG A 43 -0.74 -1.92 3.64
CA ARG A 43 -0.64 -0.90 4.69
C ARG A 43 0.78 -0.37 4.77
N VAL A 44 0.93 0.95 4.68
CA VAL A 44 2.22 1.63 4.84
C VAL A 44 2.20 2.42 6.15
N HIS A 45 3.04 2.02 7.10
CA HIS A 45 3.26 2.74 8.35
C HIS A 45 4.36 3.78 8.16
N PRO A 46 4.06 5.08 8.32
CA PRO A 46 5.09 6.10 8.31
C PRO A 46 5.93 6.03 9.60
N PRO A 47 7.06 6.74 9.65
CA PRO A 47 7.81 6.92 10.89
C PRO A 47 6.94 7.54 11.98
N SER A 48 7.30 7.25 13.24
CA SER A 48 6.65 7.82 14.41
C SER A 48 6.55 9.36 14.32
N GLY A 49 5.35 9.89 14.57
CA GLY A 49 5.10 11.34 14.55
C GLY A 49 4.71 11.93 13.19
N MET A 50 4.68 11.14 12.10
CA MET A 50 4.37 11.62 10.75
C MET A 50 2.93 11.33 10.30
N GLY A 51 2.09 10.78 11.17
CA GLY A 51 0.66 10.57 10.94
C GLY A 51 0.22 9.11 11.01
N ALA A 52 -1.01 8.86 10.51
CA ALA A 52 -1.61 7.53 10.50
C ALA A 52 -1.10 6.67 9.33
N PRO A 53 -1.19 5.33 9.42
CA PRO A 53 -0.88 4.45 8.32
C PRO A 53 -1.77 4.72 7.10
N PHE A 54 -1.20 4.56 5.91
CA PHE A 54 -1.95 4.58 4.66
C PHE A 54 -2.40 3.17 4.28
N ASP A 55 -3.67 3.00 3.94
CA ASP A 55 -4.27 1.72 3.54
C ASP A 55 -4.76 1.78 2.09
N MET A 56 -4.56 0.69 1.36
CA MET A 56 -5.04 0.53 -0.01
C MET A 56 -5.43 -0.91 -0.31
N ARG A 57 -6.52 -1.13 -1.05
CA ARG A 57 -6.83 -2.43 -1.64
C ARG A 57 -6.25 -2.54 -3.05
N VAL A 58 -5.78 -3.72 -3.44
CA VAL A 58 -5.16 -3.90 -4.77
C VAL A 58 -6.12 -3.71 -5.93
N ASN A 59 -7.43 -3.83 -5.70
CA ASN A 59 -8.46 -3.53 -6.69
C ASN A 59 -8.76 -2.01 -6.84
N GLU A 60 -8.22 -1.16 -5.96
CA GLU A 60 -8.32 0.31 -6.03
C GLU A 60 -7.14 0.93 -6.80
N ARG A 61 -6.22 0.11 -7.33
CA ARG A 61 -4.95 0.56 -7.95
C ARG A 61 -5.07 1.52 -9.13
N SER A 62 -6.17 1.48 -9.86
CA SER A 62 -6.42 2.43 -10.96
C SER A 62 -6.54 3.88 -10.48
N ALA A 63 -6.94 4.11 -9.22
CA ALA A 63 -7.01 5.45 -8.64
C ALA A 63 -5.62 6.09 -8.42
N TYR A 64 -4.55 5.28 -8.47
CA TYR A 64 -3.18 5.69 -8.15
C TYR A 64 -2.23 5.59 -9.36
N GLN A 65 -2.74 5.19 -10.54
CA GLN A 65 -1.94 5.19 -11.77
C GLN A 65 -1.79 6.61 -12.31
N GLY A 66 -0.56 6.99 -12.66
CA GLY A 66 -0.27 8.28 -13.32
C GLY A 66 -0.36 9.53 -12.43
N HIS A 67 -0.70 9.38 -11.15
CA HIS A 67 -0.73 10.49 -10.20
C HIS A 67 0.36 10.33 -9.14
N PRO A 68 1.24 11.33 -8.95
CA PRO A 68 2.10 11.34 -7.78
C PRO A 68 1.22 11.34 -6.54
N PHE A 69 1.53 10.47 -5.57
CA PHE A 69 0.91 10.49 -4.26
C PHE A 69 1.07 11.89 -3.67
N LYS A 70 -0.02 12.66 -3.68
CA LYS A 70 -0.12 13.95 -2.99
C LYS A 70 -0.95 13.70 -1.74
N GLN A 71 -0.34 13.83 -0.57
CA GLN A 71 -1.09 14.11 0.66
C GLN A 71 -1.58 15.56 0.60
#